data_AF-A0A565ASN7-F1
#
_entry.id   AF-A0A565ASN7-F1
#
_cell.length_a   1.000
_cell.length_b   1.000
_cell.length_c   1.000
_cell.angle_alpha   90.00
_cell.angle_beta   90.00
_cell.angle_gamma   90.00
#
_symmetry.space_group_name_H-M   'P 1'
#
loop_
_entity.id
_entity.type
_entity.pdbx_description
1 polymer ?
#
loop_
_entity_poly.entity_id
_entity_poly.type
_entity_poly.pdbx_seq_one_letter_code
_entity_poly.pdbx_strand_id
1 'polypeptide(L)' 'MWPGVSTLKNWHEYPQWKPLSLSSSIPNLDEDGLDLLSKMLQYEPAKRISAKMAMEHPYFADLPEKSSL' A
#
# COMPACT_ATOMS: atom_id res chain seq x y z
N MET A 1 -6.30 -11.57 3.29
CA MET A 1 -6.43 -12.02 4.70
C MET A 1 -5.01 -12.13 5.27
N TRP A 2 -4.74 -11.53 6.45
CA TRP A 2 -3.42 -11.59 7.13
C TRP A 2 -3.40 -12.78 8.09
N PRO A 3 -2.67 -13.88 7.79
CA PRO A 3 -2.59 -15.05 8.66
C PRO A 3 -1.89 -14.71 9.97
N GLY A 4 -2.42 -15.20 11.10
CA GLY A 4 -1.81 -15.01 12.42
C GLY A 4 -2.06 -13.64 13.07
N VAL A 5 -2.84 -12.75 12.46
CA VAL A 5 -3.16 -11.44 13.06
C VAL A 5 -3.82 -11.59 14.44
N SER A 6 -4.61 -12.65 14.65
CA SER A 6 -5.31 -12.94 15.91
C SER A 6 -4.40 -13.36 17.05
N THR A 7 -3.14 -13.72 16.79
CA THR A 7 -2.18 -14.13 17.82
C THR A 7 -1.31 -12.98 18.31
N LEU A 8 -1.47 -11.77 17.76
CA LEU A 8 -0.68 -10.60 18.16
C LEU A 8 -1.12 -10.13 19.56
N LYS A 9 -0.14 -9.72 20.37
CA LYS A 9 -0.34 -9.36 21.80
C LYS A 9 -1.52 -8.43 22.08
N ASN A 10 -1.77 -7.47 21.19
CA ASN A 10 -2.79 -6.42 21.37
C ASN A 10 -4.01 -6.62 20.46
N TRP A 11 -4.12 -7.77 19.79
CA TRP A 11 -5.28 -8.08 18.98
C TRP A 11 -6.48 -8.43 19.85
N HIS A 12 -7.66 -8.03 19.38
CA HIS A 12 -8.96 -8.45 19.91
C HIS A 12 -9.98 -8.46 18.77
N GLU A 13 -11.19 -8.93 19.04
CA GLU A 13 -12.25 -8.92 18.04
C GLU A 13 -12.68 -7.49 17.70
N TYR A 14 -12.68 -7.16 16.41
CA TYR A 14 -13.15 -5.89 15.88
C TYR A 14 -14.42 -6.11 15.04
N PRO A 15 -15.28 -5.08 14.91
CA PRO A 15 -16.35 -5.09 13.91
C PRO A 15 -15.81 -5.44 12.52
N GLN A 16 -16.59 -6.22 11.76
CA GLN A 16 -16.18 -6.63 10.41
C GLN A 16 -16.60 -5.54 9.41
N TRP A 17 -15.71 -4.59 9.14
CA TRP A 17 -15.92 -3.57 8.12
C TRP A 17 -15.68 -4.12 6.71
N LYS A 18 -16.48 -3.65 5.75
CA LYS A 18 -16.23 -3.93 4.33
C LYS A 18 -15.06 -3.08 3.83
N PRO A 19 -14.19 -3.63 2.97
CA PRO A 19 -13.14 -2.84 2.33
C PRO A 19 -13.74 -1.65 1.56
N LEU A 20 -13.12 -0.49 1.69
CA LEU A 20 -13.41 0.69 0.87
C LEU A 20 -12.49 0.69 -0.35
N SER A 21 -13.01 1.11 -1.50
CA SER A 21 -12.18 1.31 -2.69
C SER A 21 -11.26 2.52 -2.49
N LEU A 22 -9.96 2.34 -2.73
CA LEU A 22 -8.99 3.44 -2.67
C LEU A 22 -9.33 4.56 -3.65
N SER A 23 -9.83 4.22 -4.84
CA SER A 23 -10.26 5.21 -5.83
C SER A 23 -11.41 6.09 -5.35
N SER A 24 -12.28 5.57 -4.48
CA SER A 24 -13.35 6.36 -3.86
C SER A 24 -12.85 7.24 -2.72
N SER A 25 -11.84 6.78 -1.98
CA SER A 25 -11.23 7.54 -0.87
C SER A 25 -10.28 8.63 -1.37
N ILE A 26 -9.63 8.43 -2.52
CA ILE A 26 -8.61 9.32 -3.08
C ILE A 26 -8.89 9.49 -4.58
N PRO A 27 -9.89 10.31 -4.95
CA PRO A 27 -10.37 10.40 -6.33
C PRO A 27 -9.40 11.05 -7.31
N ASN A 28 -8.38 11.77 -6.80
CA ASN A 28 -7.43 12.53 -7.61
C ASN A 28 -6.12 11.76 -7.89
N LEU A 29 -6.02 10.52 -7.42
CA LEU A 29 -4.84 9.69 -7.65
C LEU A 29 -5.07 8.84 -8.90
N ASP A 30 -4.07 8.79 -9.77
CA ASP A 30 -4.09 7.99 -10.99
C ASP A 30 -4.00 6.47 -10.69
N GLU A 31 -4.12 5.67 -11.75
CA GLU A 31 -4.13 4.21 -11.63
C GLU A 31 -2.82 3.67 -11.05
N ASP A 32 -1.67 4.20 -11.49
CA ASP A 32 -0.35 3.78 -10.99
C ASP A 32 -0.14 4.17 -9.52
N GLY A 33 -0.63 5.33 -9.10
CA GLY A 33 -0.58 5.78 -7.73
C GLY A 33 -1.50 4.97 -6.82
N LEU A 34 -2.71 4.65 -7.29
CA LEU A 34 -3.64 3.77 -6.58
C LEU A 34 -3.05 2.36 -6.43
N ASP A 35 -2.41 1.83 -7.47
CA ASP A 35 -1.73 0.54 -7.45
C ASP A 35 -0.56 0.54 -6.44
N LEU A 36 0.32 1.54 -6.50
CA LEU A 36 1.42 1.69 -5.54
C LEU A 36 0.89 1.77 -4.10
N LEU A 37 -0.11 2.62 -3.86
CA LEU A 37 -0.69 2.83 -2.54
C LEU A 37 -1.32 1.54 -2.00
N SER A 38 -1.99 0.77 -2.86
CA SER A 38 -2.56 -0.54 -2.49
C SER A 38 -1.49 -1.53 -2.03
N LYS A 39 -0.29 -1.48 -2.63
CA LYS A 39 0.86 -2.31 -2.24
C LYS A 39 1.54 -1.81 -0.96
N MET A 40 1.50 -0.50 -0.69
CA MET A 40 2.04 0.09 0.54
C MET A 40 1.14 -0.15 1.76
N LEU A 41 -0.18 -0.17 1.57
CA LEU A 41 -1.16 -0.31 2.66
C LEU A 41 -1.55 -1.76 2.97
N GLN A 42 -0.76 -2.74 2.50
CA GLN A 42 -0.96 -4.14 2.86
C GLN A 42 -0.87 -4.33 4.38
N TYR A 43 -1.93 -4.93 4.95
CA TYR A 43 -1.99 -5.25 6.38
C TYR A 43 -0.92 -6.27 6.79
N GLU A 44 -0.76 -7.33 5.98
CA GLU A 44 0.28 -8.34 6.19
C GLU A 44 1.65 -7.74 5.83
N PRO A 45 2.58 -7.58 6.79
CA PRO A 45 3.85 -6.88 6.54
C PRO A 45 4.69 -7.53 5.45
N ALA A 46 4.67 -8.86 5.35
CA ALA A 46 5.42 -9.61 4.34
C ALA A 46 4.94 -9.36 2.90
N LYS A 47 3.71 -8.89 2.72
CA LYS A 47 3.14 -8.54 1.40
C LYS A 47 3.33 -7.08 1.04
N ARG A 48 3.78 -6.25 1.98
CA ARG A 48 3.98 -4.81 1.75
C ARG A 48 5.17 -4.61 0.83
N ILE A 49 5.00 -3.76 -0.18
CA ILE A 49 6.11 -3.40 -1.08
C ILE A 49 7.28 -2.81 -0.28
N SER A 50 8.50 -3.23 -0.62
CA SER A 50 9.71 -2.66 -0.02
C SER A 50 9.95 -1.24 -0.56
N ALA A 51 10.65 -0.39 0.18
CA ALA A 51 11.00 0.94 -0.29
C ALA A 51 11.79 0.90 -1.62
N LYS A 52 12.69 -0.08 -1.79
CA LYS A 52 13.44 -0.27 -3.03
C LYS A 52 12.51 -0.54 -4.22
N MET A 53 11.60 -1.51 -4.08
CA MET A 53 10.64 -1.84 -5.13
C MET A 53 9.65 -0.70 -5.40
N ALA A 54 9.27 0.07 -4.37
CA ALA A 54 8.40 1.22 -4.52
C ALA A 54 9.05 2.32 -5.38
N MET A 55 10.34 2.56 -5.23
CA MET A 55 11.09 3.51 -6.06
C MET A 55 11.19 3.07 -7.53
N GLU A 56 11.11 1.77 -7.80
CA GLU A 56 11.11 1.18 -9.14
C GLU A 56 9.69 1.11 -9.76
N HIS A 57 8.67 1.65 -9.09
CA HIS A 57 7.27 1.57 -9.53
C HIS A 57 6.96 2.53 -10.69
N PRO A 58 6.09 2.15 -11.66
CA PRO A 58 5.67 3.01 -12.78
C PRO A 58 5.17 4.40 -12.38
N TYR A 59 4.55 4.52 -11.20
CA TYR A 59 4.13 5.80 -10.61
C TYR A 59 5.24 6.85 -10.56
N PHE A 60 6.51 6.43 -10.46
CA PHE A 60 7.67 7.32 -10.43
C PHE A 60 8.45 7.37 -11.74
N ALA A 61 7.94 6.78 -12.83
CA ALA A 61 8.65 6.70 -14.11
C ALA A 61 8.99 8.07 -14.72
N ASP A 62 8.18 9.09 -14.42
CA ASP A 62 8.35 10.45 -14.93
C ASP A 62 9.24 11.33 -14.03
N LEU A 63 9.74 10.79 -12.91
CA LEU A 63 10.66 11.54 -12.05
C LEU A 63 12.07 11.56 -12.66
N PRO A 64 12.73 12.72 -12.72
CA PRO A 64 14.13 12.79 -13.13
C PRO A 64 15.00 11.99 -12.15
N GLU A 65 15.97 11.23 -12.67
CA GLU A 65 16.93 10.53 -11.81
C GLU A 65 17.64 11.53 -10.90
N LYS A 66 17.79 11.14 -9.63
CA LYS A 66 18.47 11.92 -8.58
C LYS A 66 19.94 12.25 -8.90
N SER A 67 20.51 11.77 -10.01
CA SER A 67 21.88 12.06 -10.43
C SER A 67 22.09 13.46 -11.02
N SER A 68 21.04 14.28 -11.15
CA SER A 68 21.14 15.64 -11.71
C SER A 68 21.00 16.77 -10.69
N LEU A 69 21.20 16.50 -9.39
CA LEU A 69 21.33 17.51 -8.33
C LEU A 69 22.68 17.37 -7.62
#